data_AF-A0AAN6R8P5-F1
#
_entry.id   AF-A0AAN6R8P5-F1
#
_cell.length_a   1.000
_cell.length_b   1.000
_cell.length_c   1.000
_cell.angle_alpha   90.00
_cell.angle_beta   90.00
_cell.angle_gamma   90.00
#
_symmetry.space_group_name_H-M   'P 1'
#
loop_
_entity.id
_entity.type
_entity.pdbx_description
1 polymer ?
#
loop_
_entity_poly.entity_id
_entity_poly.type
_entity_poly.pdbx_seq_one_letter_code
_entity_poly.pdbx_strand_id
1 'polypeptide(L)'
;MPSHRRQMARSSELGGSDFLETPTIEEYLARKDAYRAVAHGAPIPHPINKRRPLGILADLADRLESEVIQIVSSLRIAVEDVSLYLCHPKHSGRNNITQNIPFITTRDENLLDIDWRVASRAVDSLFIRNGLSSIHPDSALQFEICNPSLYYHDISSSLPDDLALLNLLEERKDAISDIVETELRDVITAVCFHGRIPYFKWIVDCQGRTCEPKATVIIYCRSGFASGNFGSAEDRITQLFEGTDSDVYVGLLPGESNKIRANLYWPEADKYSYCTSCSTFRPQQADN
;
A
#
# COMPACT_ATOMS: atom_id res chain seq x y z
N MET A 1 12.05 15.84 -12.39
CA MET A 1 12.72 14.53 -12.26
C MET A 1 12.02 13.65 -11.22
N PRO A 2 10.92 12.95 -11.56
CA PRO A 2 10.16 12.20 -10.58
C PRO A 2 9.83 10.75 -11.02
N SER A 3 10.84 9.93 -11.30
CA SER A 3 10.71 8.46 -11.37
C SER A 3 11.60 7.72 -10.34
N HIS A 4 12.53 8.45 -9.71
CA HIS A 4 13.57 7.82 -8.89
C HIS A 4 13.10 7.29 -7.53
N ARG A 5 12.03 7.84 -6.93
CA ARG A 5 11.50 7.29 -5.66
C ARG A 5 10.99 5.85 -5.80
N ARG A 6 10.62 5.43 -7.03
CA ARG A 6 10.13 4.07 -7.30
C ARG A 6 11.17 3.16 -7.95
N GLN A 7 12.20 3.71 -8.58
CA GLN A 7 13.35 2.91 -9.04
C GLN A 7 14.25 2.43 -7.91
N MET A 8 14.28 3.13 -6.76
CA MET A 8 15.17 2.78 -5.65
C MET A 8 14.59 1.78 -4.63
N ALA A 9 13.33 1.38 -4.78
CA ALA A 9 12.79 0.24 -4.03
C ALA A 9 13.12 -1.09 -4.75
N ARG A 10 14.39 -1.30 -5.10
CA ARG A 10 14.89 -2.65 -5.33
C ARG A 10 15.11 -3.31 -3.97
N SER A 11 14.02 -3.65 -3.25
CA SER A 11 14.09 -4.58 -2.11
C SER A 11 14.35 -6.03 -2.55
N SER A 12 14.55 -6.23 -3.86
CA SER A 12 15.14 -7.40 -4.46
C SER A 12 16.41 -6.99 -5.21
N GLU A 13 17.56 -7.17 -4.58
CA GLU A 13 18.67 -7.68 -5.38
C GLU A 13 18.17 -8.93 -6.12
N LEU A 14 18.36 -8.89 -7.43
CA LEU A 14 18.48 -10.04 -8.31
C LEU A 14 19.27 -11.14 -7.59
N GLY A 15 18.57 -12.10 -6.99
CA GLY A 15 19.21 -13.13 -6.16
C GLY A 15 18.26 -14.06 -5.43
N GLY A 16 16.99 -13.68 -5.24
CA GLY A 16 15.94 -14.63 -4.83
C GLY A 16 15.41 -15.40 -6.03
N SER A 17 16.10 -16.47 -6.45
CA SER A 17 15.67 -17.39 -7.51
C SER A 17 14.44 -18.25 -7.18
N ASP A 18 13.72 -17.94 -6.10
CA ASP A 18 12.77 -18.90 -5.49
C ASP A 18 11.29 -18.58 -5.76
N PHE A 19 10.97 -17.57 -6.58
CA PHE A 19 9.57 -17.20 -6.83
C PHE A 19 9.23 -17.23 -8.31
N LEU A 20 8.89 -18.42 -8.79
CA LEU A 20 8.33 -18.69 -10.13
C LEU A 20 6.82 -18.34 -10.24
N GLU A 21 6.20 -17.87 -9.16
CA GLU A 21 4.77 -17.53 -9.12
C GLU A 21 4.53 -16.04 -9.36
N THR A 22 3.55 -15.73 -10.23
CA THR A 22 2.99 -14.39 -10.39
C THR A 22 2.45 -13.91 -9.04
N PRO A 23 2.93 -12.79 -8.47
CA PRO A 23 2.47 -12.34 -7.17
C PRO A 23 1.00 -11.94 -7.21
N THR A 24 0.32 -11.95 -6.06
CA THR A 24 -0.93 -11.20 -5.85
C THR A 24 -0.67 -9.69 -5.85
N ILE A 25 -1.72 -8.87 -5.98
CA ILE A 25 -1.57 -7.40 -5.96
C ILE A 25 -1.02 -6.92 -4.60
N GLU A 26 -1.43 -7.55 -3.50
CA GLU A 26 -0.92 -7.26 -2.17
C GLU A 26 0.58 -7.50 -2.08
N GLU A 27 1.04 -8.67 -2.56
CA GLU A 27 2.45 -9.03 -2.58
C GLU A 27 3.27 -8.12 -3.49
N TYR A 28 2.73 -7.77 -4.66
CA TYR A 28 3.37 -6.83 -5.57
C TYR A 28 3.61 -5.47 -4.91
N LEU A 29 2.61 -4.91 -4.22
CA LEU A 29 2.73 -3.61 -3.54
C LEU A 29 3.64 -3.67 -2.32
N ALA A 30 3.50 -4.71 -1.52
CA ALA A 30 4.37 -5.01 -0.40
C ALA A 30 5.85 -4.99 -0.77
N ARG A 31 6.21 -5.57 -1.93
CA ARG A 31 7.60 -5.63 -2.41
C ARG A 31 8.18 -4.28 -2.81
N LYS A 32 7.33 -3.31 -3.14
CA LYS A 32 7.71 -1.96 -3.58
C LYS A 32 7.84 -0.95 -2.44
N ASP A 33 7.37 -1.28 -1.25
CA ASP A 33 7.50 -0.39 -0.09
C ASP A 33 8.85 -0.59 0.58
N ALA A 34 9.79 0.29 0.27
CA ALA A 34 11.16 0.19 0.78
C ALA A 34 11.28 0.56 2.26
N TYR A 35 10.27 1.24 2.82
CA TYR A 35 10.24 1.71 4.21
C TYR A 35 9.35 0.84 5.09
N ARG A 36 9.21 -0.43 4.69
CA ARG A 36 8.41 -1.43 5.38
C ARG A 36 8.98 -2.83 5.14
N ALA A 37 9.28 -3.55 6.20
CA ALA A 37 9.83 -4.90 6.12
C ALA A 37 9.13 -5.84 7.08
N VAL A 38 8.88 -7.08 6.62
CA VAL A 38 8.32 -8.15 7.43
C VAL A 38 9.24 -9.36 7.48
N ALA A 39 9.12 -10.17 8.54
CA ALA A 39 9.92 -11.37 8.70
C ALA A 39 9.60 -12.40 7.60
N HIS A 40 8.30 -12.56 7.32
CA HIS A 40 7.73 -13.51 6.37
C HIS A 40 6.54 -12.90 5.63
N GLY A 41 6.34 -13.33 4.38
CA GLY A 41 5.22 -12.90 3.55
C GLY A 41 5.28 -11.44 3.12
N ALA A 42 4.09 -10.83 2.97
CA ALA A 42 3.90 -9.45 2.54
C ALA A 42 3.31 -8.60 3.68
N PRO A 43 3.77 -7.35 3.90
CA PRO A 43 3.15 -6.44 4.86
C PRO A 43 1.64 -6.26 4.64
N ILE A 44 0.89 -6.04 5.74
CA ILE A 44 -0.57 -5.86 5.67
C ILE A 44 -0.93 -4.63 4.82
N PRO A 45 -1.76 -4.76 3.77
CA PRO A 45 -2.10 -3.63 2.92
C PRO A 45 -2.88 -2.54 3.67
N HIS A 46 -2.55 -1.27 3.39
CA HIS A 46 -3.34 -0.13 3.87
C HIS A 46 -4.67 -0.01 3.12
N PRO A 47 -5.71 0.57 3.75
CA PRO A 47 -5.76 1.03 5.14
C PRO A 47 -5.96 -0.12 6.15
N ILE A 48 -5.33 0.01 7.31
CA ILE A 48 -5.29 -1.02 8.37
C ILE A 48 -6.23 -0.62 9.52
N ASN A 49 -7.09 -1.54 9.95
CA ASN A 49 -7.80 -1.41 11.22
C ASN A 49 -6.96 -2.03 12.33
N LYS A 50 -6.62 -1.24 13.36
CA LYS A 50 -5.90 -1.68 14.55
C LYS A 50 -6.86 -1.92 15.70
N ARG A 51 -6.75 -3.07 16.35
CA ARG A 51 -7.48 -3.42 17.58
C ARG A 51 -6.50 -3.84 18.67
N ARG A 52 -7.00 -3.89 19.91
CA ARG A 52 -6.22 -4.38 21.04
C ARG A 52 -5.79 -5.84 20.78
N PRO A 53 -4.52 -6.20 21.00
CA PRO A 53 -4.06 -7.57 20.88
C PRO A 53 -4.62 -8.49 21.97
N LEU A 54 -4.39 -9.79 21.81
CA LEU A 54 -4.67 -10.77 22.87
C LEU A 54 -3.79 -10.48 24.10
N GLY A 55 -4.38 -10.51 25.30
CA GLY A 55 -3.67 -10.14 26.54
C GLY A 55 -2.38 -10.92 26.76
N ILE A 56 -2.42 -12.25 26.56
CA ILE A 56 -1.23 -13.10 26.72
C ILE A 56 -0.10 -12.78 25.73
N LEU A 57 -0.43 -12.29 24.54
CA LEU A 57 0.57 -11.86 23.56
C LEU A 57 1.10 -10.46 23.88
N ALA A 58 0.25 -9.58 24.42
CA ALA A 58 0.68 -8.29 24.95
C ALA A 58 1.67 -8.49 26.10
N ASP A 59 1.36 -9.36 27.06
CA ASP A 59 2.25 -9.66 28.19
C ASP A 59 3.58 -10.30 27.73
N LEU A 60 3.59 -11.05 26.63
CA LEU A 60 4.82 -11.54 26.01
C LEU A 60 5.60 -10.40 25.36
N ALA A 61 4.93 -9.55 24.58
CA ALA A 61 5.57 -8.41 23.90
C ALA A 61 6.18 -7.43 24.90
N ASP A 62 5.45 -7.06 25.95
CA ASP A 62 5.91 -6.15 27.01
C ASP A 62 7.16 -6.70 27.73
N ARG A 63 7.20 -8.02 27.99
CA ARG A 63 8.38 -8.67 28.59
C ARG A 63 9.59 -8.67 27.67
N LEU A 64 9.38 -8.78 26.36
CA LEU A 64 10.45 -8.89 25.37
C LEU A 64 10.89 -7.53 24.81
N GLU A 65 10.17 -6.44 25.11
CA GLU A 65 10.37 -5.11 24.50
C GLU A 65 11.84 -4.66 24.53
N SER A 66 12.50 -4.78 25.69
CA SER A 66 13.92 -4.38 25.84
C SER A 66 14.86 -5.22 24.96
N GLU A 67 14.60 -6.53 24.85
CA GLU A 67 15.40 -7.43 23.99
C GLU A 67 15.14 -7.15 22.51
N VAL A 68 13.89 -6.82 22.13
CA VAL A 68 13.54 -6.37 20.78
C VAL A 68 14.34 -5.12 20.42
N ILE A 69 14.30 -4.09 21.27
CA ILE A 69 15.04 -2.84 21.05
C ILE A 69 16.53 -3.14 20.90
N GLN A 70 17.10 -4.00 21.74
CA GLN A 70 18.51 -4.36 21.67
C GLN A 70 18.89 -5.08 20.37
N ILE A 71 18.10 -6.07 19.94
CA ILE A 71 18.32 -6.80 18.68
C ILE A 71 18.29 -5.83 17.50
N VAL A 72 17.25 -5.01 17.41
CA VAL A 72 17.04 -4.08 16.30
C VAL A 72 18.13 -3.01 16.27
N SER A 73 18.49 -2.45 17.43
CA SER A 73 19.58 -1.46 17.54
C SER A 73 20.94 -2.04 17.20
N SER A 74 21.20 -3.33 17.49
CA SER A 74 22.45 -4.00 17.13
C SER A 74 22.66 -4.10 15.61
N LEU A 75 21.56 -4.05 14.85
CA LEU A 75 21.53 -4.00 13.39
C LEU A 75 21.50 -2.56 12.85
N ARG A 76 21.83 -1.58 13.71
CA ARG A 76 21.92 -0.15 13.39
C ARG A 76 20.59 0.51 13.00
N ILE A 77 19.47 -0.07 13.43
CA ILE A 77 18.15 0.53 13.26
C ILE A 77 17.78 1.27 14.55
N ALA A 78 17.50 2.57 14.46
CA ALA A 78 17.01 3.36 15.58
C ALA A 78 15.53 3.04 15.83
N VAL A 79 15.21 2.53 17.02
CA VAL A 79 13.82 2.23 17.41
C VAL A 79 13.17 3.46 18.03
N GLU A 80 12.02 3.87 17.48
CA GLU A 80 11.19 4.93 18.05
C GLU A 80 10.10 4.38 18.97
N ASP A 81 9.43 3.31 18.55
CA ASP A 81 8.35 2.67 19.31
C ASP A 81 8.26 1.18 18.98
N VAL A 82 7.84 0.37 19.96
CA VAL A 82 7.49 -1.04 19.79
C VAL A 82 6.06 -1.22 20.27
N SER A 83 5.16 -1.54 19.35
CA SER A 83 3.73 -1.65 19.62
C SER A 83 3.16 -2.95 19.08
N LEU A 84 2.33 -3.65 19.85
CA LEU A 84 1.59 -4.82 19.38
C LEU A 84 0.13 -4.46 19.06
N TYR A 85 -0.31 -4.78 17.84
CA TYR A 85 -1.71 -4.60 17.44
C TYR A 85 -2.29 -5.86 16.83
N LEU A 86 -3.59 -6.05 17.01
CA LEU A 86 -4.36 -6.98 16.20
C LEU A 86 -4.83 -6.25 14.94
N CYS A 87 -4.28 -6.62 13.79
CA CYS A 87 -4.48 -5.94 12.52
C CYS A 87 -5.31 -6.76 11.53
N HIS A 88 -6.14 -6.06 10.77
CA HIS A 88 -6.79 -6.58 9.57
C HIS A 88 -6.92 -5.46 8.52
N PRO A 89 -6.80 -5.77 7.22
CA PRO A 89 -7.10 -4.81 6.17
C PRO A 89 -8.56 -4.32 6.28
N LYS A 90 -8.79 -3.04 6.00
CA LYS A 90 -10.14 -2.46 6.09
C LYS A 90 -11.09 -2.99 5.01
N HIS A 91 -10.55 -3.42 3.86
CA HIS A 91 -11.33 -3.76 2.66
C HIS A 91 -11.37 -5.26 2.35
N SER A 92 -10.84 -6.12 3.21
CA SER A 92 -10.87 -7.55 2.98
C SER A 92 -12.20 -8.14 3.51
N GLY A 93 -12.83 -9.00 2.70
CA GLY A 93 -14.16 -9.58 2.94
C GLY A 93 -14.26 -10.48 4.18
N ARG A 94 -15.37 -11.21 4.34
CA ARG A 94 -15.70 -11.96 5.59
C ARG A 94 -14.69 -13.03 6.05
N ASN A 95 -13.67 -13.39 5.26
CA ASN A 95 -12.67 -14.42 5.58
C ASN A 95 -11.32 -13.84 6.06
N ASN A 96 -11.37 -12.76 6.85
CA ASN A 96 -10.18 -12.01 7.24
C ASN A 96 -9.22 -12.79 8.13
N ILE A 97 -7.99 -12.99 7.63
CA ILE A 97 -6.85 -13.38 8.46
C ILE A 97 -6.53 -12.17 9.34
N THR A 98 -6.95 -12.25 10.60
CA THR A 98 -6.57 -11.27 11.61
C THR A 98 -5.19 -11.68 12.13
N GLN A 99 -4.23 -10.78 12.07
CA GLN A 99 -2.86 -11.08 12.50
C GLN A 99 -2.48 -10.18 13.65
N ASN A 100 -1.90 -10.78 14.69
CA ASN A 100 -1.19 -10.01 15.71
C ASN A 100 0.15 -9.58 15.09
N ILE A 101 0.37 -8.27 15.03
CA ILE A 101 1.54 -7.65 14.41
C ILE A 101 2.25 -6.79 15.43
N PRO A 102 3.47 -7.20 15.82
CA PRO A 102 4.43 -6.32 16.48
C PRO A 102 4.98 -5.34 15.44
N PHE A 103 4.64 -4.07 15.59
CA PHE A 103 5.20 -2.94 14.85
C PHE A 103 6.38 -2.39 15.60
N ILE A 104 7.52 -2.34 14.93
CA ILE A 104 8.71 -1.61 15.35
C ILE A 104 8.79 -0.40 14.44
N THR A 105 8.58 0.79 14.99
CA THR A 105 8.68 2.02 14.21
C THR A 105 10.08 2.60 14.30
N THR A 106 10.54 3.18 13.19
CA THR A 106 11.83 3.86 13.07
C THR A 106 11.67 5.15 12.27
N ARG A 107 12.61 6.09 12.43
CA ARG A 107 12.75 7.26 11.56
C ARG A 107 13.88 7.10 10.54
N ASP A 108 14.53 5.95 10.52
CA ASP A 108 15.63 5.71 9.60
C ASP A 108 15.16 5.79 8.16
N GLU A 109 15.97 6.46 7.33
CA GLU A 109 15.72 6.63 5.90
C GLU A 109 16.79 5.92 5.05
N ASN A 110 17.92 5.52 5.64
CA ASN A 110 19.03 4.89 4.94
C ASN A 110 18.75 3.39 4.74
N LEU A 111 18.40 3.03 3.51
CA LEU A 111 18.10 1.65 3.11
C LEU A 111 19.29 0.94 2.46
N LEU A 112 20.44 1.62 2.25
CA LEU A 112 21.58 1.06 1.52
C LEU A 112 22.43 0.11 2.38
N ASP A 113 22.55 0.41 3.67
CA ASP A 113 23.44 -0.33 4.61
C ASP A 113 22.67 -1.11 5.68
N ILE A 114 21.33 -1.07 5.66
CA ILE A 114 20.47 -1.56 6.74
C ILE A 114 19.38 -2.46 6.16
N ASP A 115 19.48 -3.77 6.44
CA ASP A 115 18.46 -4.74 6.05
C ASP A 115 17.40 -4.91 7.17
N TRP A 116 16.28 -4.21 7.03
CA TRP A 116 15.17 -4.27 7.99
C TRP A 116 14.51 -5.65 8.03
N ARG A 117 14.65 -6.47 6.98
CA ARG A 117 14.12 -7.84 6.94
C ARG A 117 14.92 -8.75 7.86
N VAL A 118 16.24 -8.59 7.91
CA VAL A 118 17.10 -9.33 8.85
C VAL A 118 16.71 -9.03 10.29
N ALA A 119 16.49 -7.75 10.62
CA ALA A 119 16.03 -7.36 11.96
C ALA A 119 14.65 -7.95 12.29
N SER A 120 13.70 -7.88 11.36
CA SER A 120 12.36 -8.45 11.56
C SER A 120 12.41 -9.98 11.81
N ARG A 121 13.25 -10.72 11.07
CA ARG A 121 13.46 -12.17 11.28
C ARG A 121 14.14 -12.50 12.61
N ALA A 122 15.08 -11.66 13.05
CA ALA A 122 15.74 -11.84 14.34
C ALA A 122 14.75 -11.67 15.50
N VAL A 123 13.85 -10.69 15.40
CA VAL A 123 12.78 -10.47 16.38
C VAL A 123 11.76 -11.62 16.34
N ASP A 124 11.36 -12.09 15.17
CA ASP A 124 10.51 -13.28 15.04
C ASP A 124 11.10 -14.51 15.76
N SER A 125 12.40 -14.74 15.55
CA SER A 125 13.14 -15.80 16.22
C SER A 125 13.16 -15.63 17.75
N LEU A 126 13.23 -14.40 18.25
CA LEU A 126 13.17 -14.12 19.70
C LEU A 126 11.84 -14.57 20.30
N PHE A 127 10.72 -14.24 19.66
CA PHE A 127 9.40 -14.61 20.16
C PHE A 127 9.15 -16.12 20.11
N ILE A 128 9.58 -16.79 19.04
CA ILE A 128 9.51 -18.25 18.92
C ILE A 128 10.26 -18.92 20.09
N ARG A 129 11.50 -18.48 20.37
CA ARG A 129 12.31 -19.01 21.48
C ARG A 129 11.68 -18.77 22.85
N ASN A 130 10.87 -17.74 22.98
CA ASN A 130 10.19 -17.36 24.22
C ASN A 130 8.74 -17.88 24.32
N GLY A 131 8.42 -18.95 23.57
CA GLY A 131 7.20 -19.71 23.78
C GLY A 131 5.99 -19.24 22.96
N LEU A 132 6.19 -18.40 21.94
CA LEU A 132 5.11 -17.98 21.03
C LEU A 132 4.35 -19.20 20.47
N SER A 133 5.06 -20.24 20.03
CA SER A 133 4.45 -21.46 19.46
C SER A 133 3.57 -22.22 20.45
N SER A 134 3.81 -22.06 21.76
CA SER A 134 2.97 -22.67 22.81
C SER A 134 1.73 -21.82 23.13
N ILE A 135 1.83 -20.50 22.94
CA ILE A 135 0.76 -19.53 23.23
C ILE A 135 -0.20 -19.42 22.05
N HIS A 136 0.32 -19.50 20.82
CA HIS A 136 -0.45 -19.31 19.60
C HIS A 136 0.00 -20.28 18.50
N PRO A 137 -0.25 -21.60 18.66
CA PRO A 137 0.29 -22.64 17.78
C PRO A 137 -0.10 -22.50 16.31
N ASP A 138 -1.28 -21.91 16.04
CA ASP A 138 -1.83 -21.78 14.70
C ASP A 138 -1.57 -20.41 14.03
N SER A 139 -0.87 -19.47 14.69
CA SER A 139 -0.55 -18.18 14.05
C SER A 139 0.91 -17.82 14.16
N ALA A 140 1.54 -17.66 13.00
CA ALA A 140 2.73 -16.85 12.89
C ALA A 140 2.38 -15.39 13.23
N LEU A 141 3.12 -14.77 14.15
CA LEU A 141 3.14 -13.31 14.25
C LEU A 141 3.82 -12.78 13.00
N GLN A 142 3.26 -11.73 12.40
CA GLN A 142 3.97 -11.01 11.37
C GLN A 142 4.66 -9.82 12.02
N PHE A 143 5.97 -9.90 12.20
CA PHE A 143 6.77 -8.79 12.69
C PHE A 143 6.99 -7.78 11.59
N GLU A 144 6.75 -6.51 11.88
CA GLU A 144 6.88 -5.45 10.89
C GLU A 144 7.75 -4.31 11.42
N ILE A 145 8.80 -3.99 10.67
CA ILE A 145 9.61 -2.77 10.87
C ILE A 145 9.19 -1.77 9.81
N CYS A 146 8.82 -0.56 10.22
CA CYS A 146 8.39 0.46 9.26
C CYS A 146 8.79 1.88 9.69
N ASN A 147 8.88 2.77 8.70
CA ASN A 147 8.99 4.21 8.93
C ASN A 147 7.64 4.88 8.60
N PRO A 148 6.83 5.25 9.61
CA PRO A 148 5.49 5.79 9.40
C PRO A 148 5.39 7.07 8.59
N SER A 149 6.48 7.82 8.48
CA SER A 149 6.53 9.05 7.69
C SER A 149 6.81 8.78 6.21
N LEU A 150 7.34 7.61 5.85
CA LEU A 150 7.84 7.30 4.51
C LEU A 150 7.19 6.08 3.83
N TYR A 151 6.66 5.12 4.59
CA TYR A 151 6.00 3.96 3.99
C TYR A 151 4.73 4.38 3.25
N TYR A 152 4.28 3.54 2.31
CA TYR A 152 3.17 3.86 1.42
C TYR A 152 1.84 3.95 2.19
N HIS A 153 1.39 5.18 2.41
CA HIS A 153 0.12 5.49 3.06
C HIS A 153 -0.43 6.83 2.57
N ASP A 154 -0.85 6.92 1.31
CA ASP A 154 -1.51 8.14 0.85
C ASP A 154 -3.04 8.05 0.98
N ILE A 155 -3.63 9.22 1.18
CA ILE A 155 -5.06 9.46 1.14
C ILE A 155 -5.42 9.89 -0.28
N SER A 156 -6.56 9.42 -0.75
CA SER A 156 -7.16 9.87 -2.00
C SER A 156 -7.93 11.18 -1.79
N SER A 157 -7.74 12.13 -2.69
CA SER A 157 -8.48 13.39 -2.81
C SER A 157 -9.03 13.55 -4.22
N SER A 158 -9.86 14.57 -4.44
CA SER A 158 -10.18 15.02 -5.79
C SER A 158 -8.92 15.46 -6.53
N LEU A 159 -8.95 15.36 -7.86
CA LEU A 159 -7.95 15.97 -8.72
C LEU A 159 -7.95 17.51 -8.54
N PRO A 160 -6.81 18.18 -8.78
CA PRO A 160 -6.79 19.63 -8.86
C PRO A 160 -7.65 20.13 -10.03
N ASP A 161 -8.20 21.34 -9.89
CA ASP A 161 -8.95 22.01 -10.96
C ASP A 161 -7.98 22.59 -12.01
N ASP A 162 -7.38 21.70 -12.80
CA ASP A 162 -6.41 21.98 -13.86
C ASP A 162 -6.92 21.42 -15.19
N LEU A 163 -7.35 22.31 -16.09
CA LEU A 163 -7.93 21.94 -17.37
C LEU A 163 -6.95 21.20 -18.29
N ALA A 164 -5.65 21.55 -18.24
CA ALA A 164 -4.64 20.91 -19.09
C ALA A 164 -4.41 19.45 -18.64
N LEU A 165 -4.31 19.24 -17.33
CA LEU A 165 -4.25 17.89 -16.75
C LEU A 165 -5.50 17.08 -17.09
N LEU A 166 -6.69 17.65 -16.93
CA LEU A 166 -7.95 16.93 -17.19
C LEU A 166 -8.08 16.51 -18.65
N ASN A 167 -7.73 17.40 -19.59
CA ASN A 167 -7.71 17.06 -21.01
C ASN A 167 -6.68 15.96 -21.32
N LEU A 168 -5.49 16.05 -20.74
CA LEU A 168 -4.45 15.02 -20.89
C LEU A 168 -4.96 13.65 -20.40
N LEU A 169 -5.62 13.59 -19.25
CA LEU A 169 -6.15 12.33 -18.71
C LEU A 169 -7.26 11.75 -19.62
N GLU A 170 -8.13 12.60 -20.18
CA GLU A 170 -9.16 12.14 -21.12
C GLU A 170 -8.54 11.62 -22.42
N GLU A 171 -7.54 12.31 -22.98
CA GLU A 171 -6.83 11.89 -24.20
C GLU A 171 -6.12 10.54 -24.04
N ARG A 172 -5.62 10.21 -22.83
CA ARG A 172 -4.89 8.95 -22.56
C ARG A 172 -5.78 7.80 -22.11
N LYS A 173 -7.04 8.05 -21.79
CA LYS A 173 -7.97 7.09 -21.18
C LYS A 173 -8.12 5.79 -21.96
N ASP A 174 -8.25 5.86 -23.28
CA ASP A 174 -8.44 4.67 -24.11
C ASP A 174 -7.17 3.80 -24.12
N ALA A 175 -6.00 4.41 -24.27
CA ALA A 175 -4.72 3.71 -24.20
C ALA A 175 -4.48 3.07 -22.80
N ILE A 176 -4.88 3.73 -21.72
CA ILE A 176 -4.83 3.17 -20.37
C ILE A 176 -5.73 1.93 -20.28
N SER A 177 -6.94 2.03 -20.82
CA SER A 177 -7.91 0.93 -20.82
C SER A 177 -7.36 -0.28 -21.59
N ASP A 178 -6.79 -0.06 -22.77
CA ASP A 178 -6.17 -1.12 -23.58
C ASP A 178 -5.04 -1.84 -22.84
N ILE A 179 -4.17 -1.09 -22.15
CA ILE A 179 -3.07 -1.68 -21.36
C ILE A 179 -3.64 -2.53 -20.22
N VAL A 180 -4.59 -1.99 -19.46
CA VAL A 180 -5.19 -2.67 -18.31
C VAL A 180 -5.95 -3.93 -18.74
N GLU A 181 -6.73 -3.88 -19.82
CA GLU A 181 -7.48 -5.03 -20.35
C GLU A 181 -6.57 -6.10 -20.97
N THR A 182 -5.35 -5.73 -21.35
CA THR A 182 -4.35 -6.67 -21.88
C THR A 182 -3.55 -7.32 -20.75
N GLU A 183 -3.00 -6.52 -19.84
CA GLU A 183 -2.03 -6.95 -18.83
C GLU A 183 -2.67 -7.42 -17.52
N LEU A 184 -3.87 -6.94 -17.21
CA LEU A 184 -4.55 -7.14 -15.92
C LEU A 184 -5.97 -7.71 -16.06
N ARG A 185 -6.31 -8.25 -17.24
CA ARG A 185 -7.67 -8.70 -17.62
C ARG A 185 -8.45 -9.43 -16.53
N ASP A 186 -7.81 -10.39 -15.88
CA ASP A 186 -8.49 -11.31 -14.95
C ASP A 186 -8.60 -10.75 -13.52
N VAL A 187 -7.86 -9.69 -13.23
CA VAL A 187 -7.74 -9.10 -11.89
C VAL A 187 -8.26 -7.68 -11.79
N ILE A 188 -8.35 -6.92 -12.89
CA ILE A 188 -8.85 -5.56 -12.88
C ILE A 188 -10.28 -5.47 -12.34
N THR A 189 -10.53 -4.48 -11.48
CA THR A 189 -11.87 -4.18 -10.97
C THR A 189 -12.32 -2.75 -11.30
N ALA A 190 -11.39 -1.77 -11.32
CA ALA A 190 -11.70 -0.39 -11.70
C ALA A 190 -10.45 0.40 -12.10
N VAL A 191 -10.63 1.45 -12.91
CA VAL A 191 -9.64 2.50 -13.17
C VAL A 191 -10.25 3.84 -12.76
N CYS A 192 -9.50 4.64 -12.00
CA CYS A 192 -9.95 5.91 -11.46
C CYS A 192 -8.83 6.96 -11.53
N PHE A 193 -9.19 8.25 -11.54
CA PHE A 193 -8.23 9.35 -11.53
C PHE A 193 -8.43 10.18 -10.27
N HIS A 194 -7.39 10.30 -9.46
CA HIS A 194 -7.47 10.91 -8.13
C HIS A 194 -6.25 11.78 -7.86
N GLY A 195 -6.39 12.72 -6.94
CA GLY A 195 -5.27 13.30 -6.23
C GLY A 195 -4.79 12.36 -5.11
N ARG A 196 -3.48 12.26 -4.89
CA ARG A 196 -2.90 11.49 -3.78
C ARG A 196 -2.06 12.40 -2.88
N ILE A 197 -2.32 12.35 -1.58
CA ILE A 197 -1.59 13.11 -0.56
C ILE A 197 -1.05 12.13 0.48
N PRO A 198 0.28 12.07 0.72
CA PRO A 198 0.84 11.24 1.78
C PRO A 198 0.16 11.55 3.12
N TYR A 199 -0.31 10.53 3.83
CA TYR A 199 -1.11 10.68 5.06
C TYR A 199 -0.40 11.52 6.12
N PHE A 200 0.91 11.32 6.28
CA PHE A 200 1.70 12.12 7.21
C PHE A 200 1.71 13.62 6.85
N LYS A 201 1.89 13.95 5.57
CA LYS A 201 1.75 15.34 5.08
C LYS A 201 0.35 15.87 5.30
N TRP A 202 -0.66 15.02 5.16
CA TRP A 202 -2.02 15.42 5.46
C TRP A 202 -2.22 15.82 6.93
N ILE A 203 -1.65 15.06 7.86
CA ILE A 203 -1.72 15.39 9.29
C ILE A 203 -0.97 16.68 9.62
N VAL A 204 0.25 16.84 9.10
CA VAL A 204 1.19 17.90 9.50
C VAL A 204 0.92 19.21 8.75
N ASP A 205 0.72 19.14 7.44
CA ASP A 205 0.71 20.31 6.55
C ASP A 205 -0.73 20.75 6.20
N CYS A 206 -1.68 19.81 6.10
CA CYS A 206 -3.03 20.14 5.63
C CYS A 206 -3.95 20.76 6.70
N GLN A 207 -3.47 20.97 7.94
CA GLN A 207 -4.14 21.86 8.90
C GLN A 207 -4.12 23.34 8.44
N GLY A 208 -3.42 23.66 7.34
CA GLY A 208 -3.21 25.02 6.84
C GLY A 208 -3.22 25.24 5.31
N ARG A 209 -3.83 24.35 4.49
CA ARG A 209 -4.14 24.54 3.04
C ARG A 209 -3.01 24.37 2.00
N THR A 210 -1.84 23.82 2.31
CA THR A 210 -0.71 23.82 1.35
C THR A 210 -0.31 22.46 0.76
N CYS A 211 -1.10 21.41 0.97
CA CYS A 211 -0.79 20.11 0.36
C CYS A 211 -1.36 20.04 -1.07
N GLU A 212 -0.52 20.23 -2.08
CA GLU A 212 -0.93 19.96 -3.46
C GLU A 212 -1.02 18.44 -3.69
N PRO A 213 -2.22 17.92 -4.04
CA PRO A 213 -2.39 16.51 -4.31
C PRO A 213 -1.71 16.13 -5.63
N LYS A 214 -1.04 14.98 -5.63
CA LYS A 214 -0.40 14.45 -6.84
C LYS A 214 -1.43 13.74 -7.71
N ALA A 215 -1.61 14.19 -8.95
CA ALA A 215 -2.49 13.53 -9.91
C ALA A 215 -2.04 12.08 -10.11
N THR A 216 -2.96 11.12 -9.96
CA THR A 216 -2.65 9.69 -9.99
C THR A 216 -3.73 8.91 -10.72
N VAL A 217 -3.32 8.10 -11.70
CA VAL A 217 -4.13 7.02 -12.27
C VAL A 217 -4.10 5.84 -11.30
N ILE A 218 -5.24 5.50 -10.72
CA ILE A 218 -5.40 4.38 -9.80
C ILE A 218 -6.07 3.22 -10.52
N ILE A 219 -5.43 2.06 -10.49
CA ILE A 219 -5.94 0.81 -11.05
C ILE A 219 -6.20 -0.15 -9.89
N TYR A 220 -7.46 -0.43 -9.62
CA TYR A 220 -7.88 -1.37 -8.59
C TYR A 220 -7.90 -2.80 -9.11
N CYS A 221 -7.27 -3.72 -8.39
CA CYS A 221 -7.20 -5.14 -8.73
C CYS A 221 -7.83 -5.99 -7.63
N ARG A 222 -8.41 -7.13 -7.99
CA ARG A 222 -9.05 -8.06 -7.07
C ARG A 222 -8.00 -8.66 -6.13
N SER A 223 -8.31 -8.59 -4.84
CA SER A 223 -7.44 -9.06 -3.76
C SER A 223 -7.23 -10.57 -3.82
N GLY A 224 -6.01 -11.04 -3.60
CA GLY A 224 -5.69 -12.47 -3.49
C GLY A 224 -5.64 -13.26 -4.81
N PHE A 225 -5.72 -12.60 -5.98
CA PHE A 225 -5.57 -13.25 -7.28
C PHE A 225 -4.17 -13.03 -7.86
N ALA A 226 -3.52 -14.13 -8.25
CA ALA A 226 -2.11 -14.21 -8.63
C ALA A 226 -1.90 -14.29 -10.16
N SER A 227 -2.54 -13.42 -10.94
CA SER A 227 -2.51 -13.51 -12.43
C SER A 227 -2.27 -12.20 -13.19
N GLY A 228 -2.02 -11.08 -12.51
CA GLY A 228 -1.79 -9.79 -13.16
C GLY A 228 -0.32 -9.54 -13.50
N ASN A 229 -0.04 -9.01 -14.70
CA ASN A 229 1.28 -8.50 -15.05
C ASN A 229 1.48 -7.06 -14.53
N PHE A 230 1.50 -6.92 -13.21
CA PHE A 230 1.45 -5.63 -12.51
C PHE A 230 2.61 -4.69 -12.89
N GLY A 231 3.83 -5.21 -12.98
CA GLY A 231 5.01 -4.42 -13.36
C GLY A 231 4.89 -3.84 -14.77
N SER A 232 4.57 -4.70 -15.76
CA SER A 232 4.38 -4.28 -17.14
C SER A 232 3.28 -3.23 -17.28
N ALA A 233 2.12 -3.46 -16.63
CA ALA A 233 1.00 -2.52 -16.67
C ALA A 233 1.40 -1.15 -16.10
N GLU A 234 2.06 -1.11 -14.93
CA GLU A 234 2.49 0.13 -14.31
C GLU A 234 3.50 0.89 -15.19
N ASP A 235 4.50 0.19 -15.73
CA ASP A 235 5.53 0.79 -16.59
C ASP A 235 4.93 1.36 -17.87
N ARG A 236 4.10 0.58 -18.57
CA ARG A 236 3.45 1.00 -19.83
C ARG A 236 2.50 2.18 -19.64
N ILE A 237 1.75 2.21 -18.53
CA ILE A 237 0.88 3.35 -18.22
C ILE A 237 1.71 4.57 -17.85
N THR A 238 2.80 4.39 -17.10
CA THR A 238 3.72 5.49 -16.74
C THR A 238 4.31 6.13 -18.01
N GLN A 239 4.69 5.32 -19.00
CA GLN A 239 5.20 5.78 -20.28
C GLN A 239 4.23 6.67 -21.07
N LEU A 240 2.91 6.53 -20.88
CA LEU A 240 1.92 7.39 -21.55
C LEU A 240 2.01 8.87 -21.14
N PHE A 241 2.64 9.15 -19.99
CA PHE A 241 2.78 10.49 -19.42
C PHE A 241 4.24 10.99 -19.46
N GLU A 242 5.17 10.18 -20.00
CA GLU A 242 6.55 10.63 -20.17
C GLU A 242 6.62 11.78 -21.19
N GLY A 243 7.35 12.84 -20.83
CA GLY A 243 7.53 14.01 -21.69
C GLY A 243 6.36 15.00 -21.71
N THR A 244 5.33 14.81 -20.88
CA THR A 244 4.27 15.81 -20.68
C THR A 244 4.66 16.83 -19.60
N ASP A 245 4.06 18.02 -19.65
CA ASP A 245 4.27 19.06 -18.64
C ASP A 245 3.57 18.77 -17.29
N SER A 246 2.73 17.73 -17.22
CA SER A 246 2.01 17.31 -16.02
C SER A 246 2.66 16.10 -15.35
N ASP A 247 2.90 16.18 -14.04
CA ASP A 247 3.39 15.06 -13.23
C ASP A 247 2.22 14.12 -12.83
N VAL A 248 1.94 13.12 -13.68
CA VAL A 248 0.92 12.08 -13.42
C VAL A 248 1.58 10.81 -12.89
N TYR A 249 1.10 10.32 -11.75
CA TYR A 249 1.57 9.09 -11.12
C TYR A 249 0.65 7.91 -11.48
N VAL A 250 1.17 6.69 -11.41
CA VAL A 250 0.36 5.47 -11.55
C VAL A 250 0.29 4.77 -10.19
N GLY A 251 -0.82 4.11 -9.87
CA GLY A 251 -0.95 3.35 -8.62
C GLY A 251 -1.79 2.12 -8.84
N LEU A 252 -1.24 0.94 -8.56
CA LEU A 252 -2.00 -0.30 -8.49
C LEU A 252 -2.42 -0.53 -7.04
N LEU A 253 -3.67 -0.89 -6.77
CA LEU A 253 -4.19 -1.07 -5.42
C LEU A 253 -5.12 -2.28 -5.33
N PRO A 254 -5.17 -2.99 -4.19
CA PRO A 254 -6.23 -3.96 -3.96
C PRO A 254 -7.58 -3.24 -3.84
N GLY A 255 -8.61 -3.78 -4.49
CA GLY A 255 -9.96 -3.24 -4.43
C GLY A 255 -10.98 -4.14 -5.09
N GLU A 256 -12.06 -4.43 -4.39
CA GLU A 256 -13.22 -5.12 -4.94
C GLU A 256 -14.25 -4.09 -5.40
N SER A 257 -14.26 -3.78 -6.69
CA SER A 257 -15.44 -3.24 -7.33
C SER A 257 -16.24 -4.40 -7.91
N ASN A 258 -17.49 -4.56 -7.46
CA ASN A 258 -18.41 -5.53 -8.05
C ASN A 258 -18.84 -5.16 -9.49
N LYS A 259 -18.29 -4.10 -10.10
CA LYS A 259 -18.59 -3.66 -11.46
C LYS A 259 -17.38 -2.97 -12.11
N ILE A 260 -16.81 -3.61 -13.13
CA ILE A 260 -16.01 -2.90 -14.13
C ILE A 260 -16.98 -1.96 -14.87
N ARG A 261 -16.97 -0.67 -14.54
CA ARG A 261 -17.62 0.38 -15.33
C ARG A 261 -16.76 1.63 -15.28
N ALA A 262 -15.96 1.84 -16.32
CA ALA A 262 -15.35 3.13 -16.60
C ALA A 262 -16.47 4.13 -16.93
N ASN A 263 -16.79 5.04 -16.01
CA ASN A 263 -17.65 6.20 -16.28
C ASN A 263 -17.14 7.37 -15.43
N LEU A 264 -16.67 8.42 -16.10
CA LEU A 264 -16.31 9.71 -15.49
C LEU A 264 -17.58 10.52 -15.27
N TYR A 265 -17.83 10.96 -14.03
CA TYR A 265 -18.77 12.08 -13.76
C TYR A 265 -18.24 12.94 -12.61
N TRP A 266 -18.32 14.25 -12.85
CA TRP A 266 -17.88 15.36 -11.99
C TRP A 266 -18.91 15.64 -10.90
N PRO A 267 -18.56 15.71 -9.59
CA PRO A 267 -19.44 16.30 -8.61
C PRO A 267 -19.24 17.81 -8.58
N GLU A 268 -20.31 18.56 -8.84
CA GLU A 268 -20.41 19.93 -8.38
C GLU A 268 -20.15 20.00 -6.87
N ALA A 269 -19.53 21.10 -6.47
CA ALA A 269 -19.00 21.37 -5.15
C ALA A 269 -19.98 21.04 -4.02
N ASP A 270 -19.64 20.08 -3.16
CA ASP A 270 -19.85 20.23 -1.72
C ASP A 270 -19.09 19.19 -0.89
N LYS A 271 -18.28 19.72 0.02
CA LYS A 271 -17.85 19.17 1.32
C LYS A 271 -17.00 17.88 1.33
N TYR A 272 -15.81 18.05 1.93
CA TYR A 272 -14.94 17.00 2.47
C TYR A 272 -15.75 15.88 3.13
N SER A 273 -15.92 14.79 2.40
CA SER A 273 -16.47 13.55 2.88
C SER A 273 -15.44 12.46 2.59
N TYR A 274 -15.19 11.63 3.60
CA TYR A 274 -14.43 10.39 3.44
C TYR A 274 -15.01 9.63 2.24
N CYS A 275 -14.24 9.49 1.16
CA CYS A 275 -14.67 8.78 -0.04
C CYS A 275 -14.91 7.31 0.33
N THR A 276 -16.15 7.01 0.70
CA THR A 276 -16.71 5.69 0.99
C THR A 276 -17.72 5.28 -0.08
N SER A 277 -17.87 6.09 -1.13
CA SER A 277 -18.61 5.75 -2.34
C SER A 277 -17.84 6.22 -3.57
N CYS A 278 -17.27 5.28 -4.33
CA CYS A 278 -17.05 5.50 -5.76
C CYS A 278 -18.42 5.73 -6.40
N SER A 279 -18.67 6.94 -6.89
CA SER A 279 -19.90 7.31 -7.60
C SER A 279 -19.96 6.60 -8.95
N THR A 280 -21.11 6.01 -9.28
CA THR A 280 -21.37 5.29 -10.56
C THR A 280 -22.63 5.82 -11.26
N PHE A 281 -22.63 5.92 -12.59
CA PHE A 281 -23.74 6.40 -13.44
C PHE A 281 -24.65 5.27 -14.01
N ARG A 282 -25.93 5.60 -14.28
CA ARG A 282 -26.91 4.88 -15.14
C ARG A 282 -27.39 5.84 -16.25
N PRO A 283 -27.58 5.40 -17.51
CA PRO A 283 -28.35 6.18 -18.48
C PRO A 283 -29.82 6.22 -18.08
N GLN A 284 -30.44 7.39 -18.23
CA GLN A 284 -31.90 7.50 -18.31
C GLN A 284 -32.37 6.62 -19.47
N GLN A 285 -33.29 5.71 -19.21
CA GLN A 285 -34.14 5.18 -20.28
C GLN A 285 -34.96 6.37 -20.80
N ALA A 286 -34.85 6.65 -22.08
CA ALA A 286 -35.84 7.44 -22.77
C ALA A 286 -37.15 6.65 -22.72
N ASP A 287 -38.12 7.15 -21.96
CA ASP A 287 -39.51 6.72 -22.08
C ASP A 287 -39.99 7.10 -23.50
N ASN A 288 -40.42 6.08 -24.25
CA ASN A 288 -41.47 6.20 -25.27
C ASN A 288 -42.75 5.68 -24.65
#